data_AF-A0A3Q4HQQ6-F1
#
_entry.id   AF-A0A3Q4HQQ6-F1
#
_cell.length_a   1.000
_cell.length_b   1.000
_cell.length_c   1.000
_cell.angle_alpha   90.00
_cell.angle_beta   90.00
_cell.angle_gamma   90.00
#
_symmetry.space_group_name_H-M   'P 1'
#
loop_
_entity.id
_entity.type
_entity.pdbx_description
1 polymer ?
#
loop_
_entity_poly.entity_id
_entity_poly.type
_entity_poly.pdbx_seq_one_letter_code
_entity_poly.pdbx_strand_id
1 'polypeptide(L)'
;MEISDIHIISVLHRPQLFDFHGVSMTNAFTDNWDNVQNFKARPDDILIATYPKAGTTWVSYIIDLLYFGHMGPDRQTSIPLYDRVPFLELYGKSCVVYVARNAKDNAVSYFHFERMNGGMPEPGDWSTFLQDFMAGKKVFGSWYDHVNGWWEKKQTHSNFHYMFYEDLIEDYEKEIDRLCSFLGLSPSVEEKERVRASVTFDSMKQNKMTNYSTVPVMNQEVSPFMRKGTTSCWATFVSQYLLTGLTCVPFPTEL
;
A
#
# COMPACT_ATOMS: atom_id res chain seq x y z
N MET A 1 -14.25 -6.11 -15.82
CA MET A 1 -15.10 -5.28 -14.96
C MET A 1 -14.39 -3.95 -14.79
N GLU A 2 -15.01 -2.85 -15.19
CA GLU A 2 -14.38 -1.51 -15.10
C GLU A 2 -14.43 -1.00 -13.65
N ILE A 3 -13.53 -0.08 -13.27
CA ILE A 3 -13.52 0.56 -11.93
C ILE A 3 -14.88 1.23 -11.62
N SER A 4 -15.58 1.68 -12.66
CA SER A 4 -16.95 2.24 -12.63
C SER A 4 -18.01 1.22 -12.17
N ASP A 5 -17.85 -0.08 -12.43
CA ASP A 5 -18.80 -1.11 -12.02
C ASP A 5 -18.63 -1.47 -10.53
N ILE A 6 -17.39 -1.50 -10.04
CA ILE A 6 -17.04 -1.65 -8.61
C ILE A 6 -17.61 -0.47 -7.81
N HIS A 7 -17.67 0.72 -8.42
CA HIS A 7 -18.19 1.93 -7.80
C HIS A 7 -19.69 1.82 -7.43
N ILE A 8 -20.54 1.21 -8.26
CA ILE A 8 -21.98 1.10 -7.96
C ILE A 8 -22.26 0.08 -6.85
N ILE A 9 -21.53 -1.04 -6.83
CA ILE A 9 -21.75 -2.12 -5.86
C ILE A 9 -21.24 -1.74 -4.46
N SER A 10 -20.06 -1.11 -4.38
CA SER A 10 -19.43 -0.71 -3.11
C SER A 10 -20.12 0.45 -2.38
N VAL A 11 -20.94 1.25 -3.08
CA VAL A 11 -21.69 2.36 -2.47
C VAL A 11 -22.92 1.86 -1.70
N LEU A 12 -23.44 0.67 -2.00
CA LEU A 12 -24.66 0.16 -1.36
C LEU A 12 -24.39 -0.79 -0.18
N HIS A 13 -23.34 -1.63 -0.26
CA HIS A 13 -22.98 -2.56 0.82
C HIS A 13 -21.47 -2.85 0.82
N ARG A 14 -20.86 -2.89 2.01
CA ARG A 14 -19.46 -3.33 2.15
C ARG A 14 -19.32 -4.82 1.80
N PRO A 15 -18.23 -5.22 1.12
CA PRO A 15 -18.02 -6.61 0.73
C PRO A 15 -17.77 -7.53 1.94
N GLN A 16 -18.11 -8.80 1.77
CA GLN A 16 -17.80 -9.84 2.75
C GLN A 16 -16.47 -10.52 2.42
N LEU A 17 -15.76 -10.92 3.47
CA LEU A 17 -14.58 -11.78 3.34
C LEU A 17 -15.00 -13.22 3.05
N PHE A 18 -14.20 -13.89 2.24
CA PHE A 18 -14.28 -15.34 2.08
C PHE A 18 -12.88 -15.94 1.94
N ASP A 19 -12.78 -17.25 2.14
CA ASP A 19 -11.53 -17.99 1.91
C ASP A 19 -11.30 -18.16 0.41
N PHE A 20 -10.19 -17.62 -0.06
CA PHE A 20 -9.72 -17.79 -1.42
C PHE A 20 -8.33 -18.44 -1.38
N HIS A 21 -8.30 -19.76 -1.59
CA HIS A 21 -7.08 -20.57 -1.53
C HIS A 21 -6.30 -20.42 -0.21
N GLY A 22 -7.00 -20.37 0.93
CA GLY A 22 -6.38 -20.20 2.24
C GLY A 22 -6.07 -18.76 2.62
N VAL A 23 -6.45 -17.77 1.79
CA VAL A 23 -6.25 -16.34 2.04
C VAL A 23 -7.60 -15.63 2.13
N SER A 24 -7.77 -14.80 3.16
CA SER A 24 -8.96 -13.96 3.29
C SER A 24 -8.99 -12.88 2.20
N MET A 25 -9.99 -12.93 1.33
CA MET A 25 -10.13 -12.05 0.16
C MET A 25 -11.57 -11.53 0.00
N THR A 26 -11.76 -10.60 -0.93
CA THR A 26 -13.08 -10.15 -1.41
C THR A 26 -13.19 -10.36 -2.93
N ASN A 27 -14.42 -10.34 -3.45
CA ASN A 27 -14.68 -10.54 -4.89
C ASN A 27 -13.94 -9.52 -5.75
N ALA A 28 -13.79 -8.28 -5.26
CA ALA A 28 -13.07 -7.22 -5.94
C ALA A 28 -11.62 -7.58 -6.34
N PHE A 29 -10.97 -8.50 -5.61
CA PHE A 29 -9.59 -8.94 -5.88
C PHE A 29 -9.50 -10.33 -6.54
N THR A 30 -10.63 -11.02 -6.70
CA THR A 30 -10.66 -12.44 -7.14
C THR A 30 -11.50 -12.66 -8.40
N ASP A 31 -12.40 -11.73 -8.73
CA ASP A 31 -13.26 -11.83 -9.93
C ASP A 31 -12.46 -11.86 -11.24
N ASN A 32 -11.23 -11.30 -11.27
CA ASN A 32 -10.34 -11.29 -12.42
C ASN A 32 -9.22 -12.36 -12.34
N TRP A 33 -9.32 -13.32 -11.43
CA TRP A 33 -8.21 -14.20 -11.07
C TRP A 33 -7.64 -15.02 -12.23
N ASP A 34 -8.50 -15.50 -13.15
CA ASP A 34 -8.04 -16.26 -14.33
C ASP A 34 -7.05 -15.44 -15.18
N ASN A 35 -7.30 -14.14 -15.34
CA ASN A 35 -6.40 -13.26 -16.09
C ASN A 35 -5.10 -12.99 -15.31
N VAL A 36 -5.17 -12.87 -13.98
CA VAL A 36 -4.00 -12.72 -13.11
C VAL A 36 -3.09 -13.94 -13.21
N GLN A 37 -3.67 -15.14 -13.12
CA GLN A 37 -2.91 -16.40 -13.21
C GLN A 37 -2.25 -16.59 -14.58
N ASN A 38 -2.94 -16.20 -15.65
CA ASN A 38 -2.46 -16.36 -17.02
C ASN A 38 -1.59 -15.20 -17.52
N PHE A 39 -1.35 -14.18 -16.69
CA PHE A 39 -0.59 -13.03 -17.13
C PHE A 39 0.85 -13.42 -17.49
N LYS A 40 1.27 -12.97 -18.69
CA LYS A 40 2.63 -13.12 -19.18
C LYS A 40 3.34 -11.80 -19.10
N ALA A 41 4.29 -11.77 -18.20
CA ALA A 41 4.99 -10.57 -17.90
C ALA A 41 6.25 -10.38 -18.69
N ARG A 42 6.67 -9.12 -18.80
CA ARG A 42 7.80 -8.74 -19.62
C ARG A 42 9.07 -8.67 -18.77
N PRO A 43 10.25 -8.92 -19.37
CA PRO A 43 11.51 -8.84 -18.63
C PRO A 43 11.80 -7.46 -18.02
N ASP A 44 11.21 -6.39 -18.56
CA ASP A 44 11.42 -4.99 -18.21
C ASP A 44 10.33 -4.40 -17.30
N ASP A 45 9.29 -5.16 -16.98
CA ASP A 45 8.25 -4.72 -16.06
C ASP A 45 8.85 -4.49 -14.64
N ILE A 46 8.13 -3.78 -13.75
CA ILE A 46 8.47 -3.66 -12.32
C ILE A 46 7.24 -4.00 -11.47
N LEU A 47 7.42 -4.92 -10.53
CA LEU A 47 6.42 -5.36 -9.56
C LEU A 47 6.69 -4.67 -8.23
N ILE A 48 5.78 -3.78 -7.85
CA ILE A 48 5.73 -3.23 -6.49
C ILE A 48 4.83 -4.12 -5.65
N ALA A 49 5.40 -4.82 -4.68
CA ALA A 49 4.69 -5.74 -3.80
C ALA A 49 4.74 -5.23 -2.35
N THR A 50 3.60 -5.20 -1.68
CA THR A 50 3.51 -4.72 -0.29
C THR A 50 2.32 -5.36 0.41
N TYR A 51 2.44 -5.65 1.69
CA TYR A 51 1.23 -5.82 2.50
C TYR A 51 0.47 -4.47 2.57
N PRO A 52 -0.88 -4.45 2.62
CA PRO A 52 -1.65 -3.21 2.67
C PRO A 52 -1.10 -2.22 3.70
N LYS A 53 -0.97 -0.95 3.31
CA LYS A 53 -0.52 0.17 4.16
C LYS A 53 0.95 0.14 4.59
N ALA A 54 1.80 -0.57 3.84
CA ALA A 54 3.25 -0.56 4.06
C ALA A 54 4.02 0.51 3.25
N GLY A 55 3.35 1.35 2.45
CA GLY A 55 4.00 2.44 1.70
C GLY A 55 3.90 2.33 0.17
N THR A 56 3.01 1.47 -0.35
CA THR A 56 2.79 1.24 -1.78
C THR A 56 2.71 2.52 -2.58
N THR A 57 1.82 3.45 -2.21
CA THR A 57 1.62 4.74 -2.91
C THR A 57 2.90 5.57 -2.99
N TRP A 58 3.72 5.55 -1.95
CA TRP A 58 4.94 6.34 -1.90
C TRP A 58 5.97 5.82 -2.89
N VAL A 59 6.25 4.51 -2.85
CA VAL A 59 7.20 3.85 -3.75
C VAL A 59 6.69 3.84 -5.18
N SER A 60 5.39 3.62 -5.42
CA SER A 60 4.78 3.76 -6.75
C SER A 60 5.00 5.14 -7.34
N TYR A 61 4.84 6.20 -6.54
CA TYR A 61 5.04 7.55 -7.05
C TYR A 61 6.52 7.88 -7.30
N ILE A 62 7.43 7.40 -6.44
CA ILE A 62 8.88 7.51 -6.67
C ILE A 62 9.26 6.86 -8.00
N ILE A 63 8.87 5.60 -8.23
CA ILE A 63 9.20 4.86 -9.45
C ILE A 63 8.58 5.52 -10.68
N ASP A 64 7.32 5.95 -10.59
CA ASP A 64 6.62 6.65 -11.67
C ASP A 64 7.33 7.95 -12.09
N LEU A 65 7.82 8.74 -11.12
CA LEU A 65 8.58 9.95 -11.41
C LEU A 65 9.96 9.66 -12.00
N LEU A 66 10.64 8.61 -11.51
CA LEU A 66 11.96 8.21 -12.01
C LEU A 66 11.90 7.74 -13.47
N TYR A 67 10.89 6.93 -13.83
CA TYR A 67 10.76 6.41 -15.19
C TYR A 67 10.10 7.37 -16.16
N PHE A 68 9.12 8.15 -15.71
CA PHE A 68 8.23 8.88 -16.61
C PHE A 68 8.16 10.37 -16.31
N GLY A 69 8.92 10.87 -15.33
CA GLY A 69 8.95 12.29 -14.97
C GLY A 69 9.42 13.21 -16.10
N HIS A 70 10.21 12.68 -17.04
CA HIS A 70 10.65 13.40 -18.23
C HIS A 70 9.59 13.46 -19.35
N MET A 71 8.51 12.69 -19.26
CA MET A 71 7.44 12.66 -20.28
C MET A 71 6.46 13.86 -20.19
N GLY A 72 6.76 14.83 -19.33
CA GLY A 72 6.00 16.07 -19.16
C GLY A 72 5.18 16.13 -17.86
N PRO A 73 5.03 17.32 -17.25
CA PRO A 73 4.37 17.48 -15.95
C PRO A 73 2.86 17.14 -15.99
N ASP A 74 2.22 17.28 -17.16
CA ASP A 74 0.77 17.09 -17.32
C ASP A 74 0.31 15.67 -16.97
N ARG A 75 1.16 14.66 -17.18
CA ARG A 75 0.86 13.27 -16.80
C ARG A 75 0.68 13.13 -15.28
N GLN A 76 1.45 13.88 -14.50
CA GLN A 76 1.44 13.81 -13.03
C GLN A 76 0.21 14.49 -12.42
N THR A 77 -0.38 15.45 -13.15
CA THR A 77 -1.52 16.26 -12.71
C THR A 77 -2.86 15.80 -13.30
N SER A 78 -2.84 15.02 -14.39
CA SER A 78 -4.06 14.65 -15.13
C SER A 78 -4.48 13.18 -14.99
N ILE A 79 -3.58 12.27 -14.60
CA ILE A 79 -3.87 10.83 -14.52
C ILE A 79 -3.64 10.33 -13.08
N PRO A 80 -4.63 9.69 -12.43
CA PRO A 80 -4.47 9.14 -11.09
C PRO A 80 -3.36 8.08 -11.00
N LEU A 81 -2.62 8.02 -9.88
CA LEU A 81 -1.48 7.11 -9.73
C LEU A 81 -1.87 5.63 -9.91
N TYR A 82 -3.08 5.23 -9.49
CA TYR A 82 -3.55 3.85 -9.63
C TYR A 82 -3.79 3.41 -11.09
N ASP A 83 -3.98 4.37 -12.01
CA ASP A 83 -4.05 4.09 -13.45
C ASP A 83 -2.65 4.07 -14.10
N ARG A 84 -1.69 4.81 -13.52
CA ARG A 84 -0.30 4.84 -13.97
C ARG A 84 0.50 3.61 -13.53
N VAL A 85 0.20 3.10 -12.35
CA VAL A 85 0.82 1.93 -11.73
C VAL A 85 -0.29 0.95 -11.33
N PRO A 86 -0.77 0.12 -12.27
CA PRO A 86 -1.88 -0.80 -12.01
C PRO A 86 -1.48 -1.89 -11.00
N PHE A 87 -2.43 -2.30 -10.15
CA PHE A 87 -2.23 -3.39 -9.20
C PHE A 87 -2.01 -4.73 -9.91
N LEU A 88 -1.15 -5.58 -9.36
CA LEU A 88 -0.74 -6.81 -10.04
C LEU A 88 -1.88 -7.85 -10.15
N GLU A 89 -2.76 -7.83 -9.15
CA GLU A 89 -4.04 -8.55 -9.15
C GLU A 89 -4.97 -8.10 -10.29
N LEU A 90 -4.53 -7.13 -11.08
CA LEU A 90 -5.11 -6.76 -12.36
C LEU A 90 -4.23 -7.21 -13.55
N TYR A 91 -2.88 -7.25 -13.45
CA TYR A 91 -1.89 -7.60 -14.52
C TYR A 91 -0.47 -7.93 -13.93
N GLY A 92 0.33 -8.92 -14.39
CA GLY A 92 1.46 -9.68 -13.72
C GLY A 92 3.00 -9.39 -13.94
N LYS A 93 3.86 -10.39 -13.56
CA LYS A 93 5.27 -10.48 -13.01
C LYS A 93 6.60 -9.89 -13.58
N SER A 94 7.41 -9.26 -12.72
CA SER A 94 8.69 -8.66 -13.15
C SER A 94 9.70 -8.34 -12.05
N CYS A 95 10.66 -7.41 -12.28
CA CYS A 95 11.62 -6.90 -11.29
C CYS A 95 10.91 -6.52 -9.99
N VAL A 96 11.31 -7.06 -8.82
CA VAL A 96 10.51 -6.91 -7.60
C VAL A 96 11.07 -5.82 -6.69
N VAL A 97 10.24 -4.84 -6.36
CA VAL A 97 10.43 -3.89 -5.26
C VAL A 97 9.41 -4.20 -4.18
N TYR A 98 9.87 -4.70 -3.04
CA TYR A 98 9.03 -5.01 -1.88
C TYR A 98 9.21 -3.97 -0.78
N VAL A 99 8.10 -3.53 -0.16
CA VAL A 99 8.14 -2.63 1.00
C VAL A 99 7.47 -3.27 2.21
N ALA A 100 8.23 -3.38 3.30
CA ALA A 100 7.73 -3.80 4.59
C ALA A 100 7.50 -2.61 5.52
N ARG A 101 6.62 -2.78 6.50
CA ARG A 101 6.38 -1.82 7.58
C ARG A 101 6.08 -2.59 8.85
N ASN A 102 6.52 -2.08 10.00
CA ASN A 102 6.25 -2.70 11.30
C ASN A 102 4.74 -2.99 11.49
N ALA A 103 4.41 -4.15 12.04
CA ALA A 103 3.04 -4.63 12.16
C ALA A 103 2.13 -3.68 12.93
N LYS A 104 2.66 -2.99 13.95
CA LYS A 104 1.88 -2.14 14.87
C LYS A 104 1.36 -0.90 14.16
N ASP A 105 2.23 -0.15 13.50
CA ASP A 105 1.81 0.99 12.69
C ASP A 105 1.00 0.56 11.46
N ASN A 106 1.31 -0.61 10.91
CA ASN A 106 0.59 -1.16 9.78
C ASN A 106 -0.87 -1.48 10.14
N ALA A 107 -1.13 -2.19 11.24
CA ALA A 107 -2.46 -2.47 11.76
C ALA A 107 -3.27 -1.19 12.04
N VAL A 108 -2.69 -0.20 12.72
CA VAL A 108 -3.37 1.08 12.98
C VAL A 108 -3.70 1.81 11.69
N SER A 109 -2.75 1.84 10.73
CA SER A 109 -2.99 2.45 9.44
C SER A 109 -4.05 1.71 8.62
N TYR A 110 -4.15 0.40 8.77
CA TYR A 110 -5.11 -0.44 8.07
C TYR A 110 -6.52 -0.27 8.65
N PHE A 111 -6.66 -0.22 9.97
CA PHE A 111 -7.95 0.06 10.60
C PHE A 111 -8.59 1.37 10.10
N HIS A 112 -7.82 2.45 10.05
CA HIS A 112 -8.30 3.73 9.52
C HIS A 112 -8.62 3.66 8.02
N PHE A 113 -7.88 2.86 7.26
CA PHE A 113 -8.11 2.67 5.84
C PHE A 113 -9.40 1.89 5.56
N GLU A 114 -9.69 0.81 6.28
CA GLU A 114 -10.97 0.10 6.12
C GLU A 114 -12.15 0.99 6.51
N ARG A 115 -12.03 1.77 7.59
CA ARG A 115 -13.08 2.72 8.00
C ARG A 115 -13.45 3.71 6.89
N MET A 116 -12.45 4.26 6.20
CA MET A 116 -12.68 5.26 5.15
C MET A 116 -13.00 4.66 3.77
N ASN A 117 -12.62 3.41 3.51
CA ASN A 117 -12.79 2.79 2.19
C ASN A 117 -13.99 1.84 2.16
N GLY A 118 -15.11 2.27 1.57
CA GLY A 118 -16.32 1.45 1.42
C GLY A 118 -16.14 0.18 0.57
N GLY A 119 -15.06 0.08 -0.20
CA GLY A 119 -14.69 -1.11 -0.97
C GLY A 119 -14.03 -2.21 -0.13
N MET A 120 -13.88 -1.99 1.18
CA MET A 120 -13.34 -2.95 2.14
C MET A 120 -14.46 -3.47 3.06
N PRO A 121 -14.31 -4.67 3.63
CA PRO A 121 -15.21 -5.17 4.67
C PRO A 121 -15.37 -4.20 5.85
N GLU A 122 -16.44 -4.38 6.62
CA GLU A 122 -16.67 -3.55 7.80
C GLU A 122 -15.56 -3.82 8.83
N PRO A 123 -14.82 -2.78 9.30
CA PRO A 123 -13.66 -3.00 10.17
C PRO A 123 -14.02 -3.40 11.60
N GLY A 124 -15.27 -3.14 12.04
CA GLY A 124 -15.68 -3.27 13.43
C GLY A 124 -15.02 -2.22 14.34
N ASP A 125 -14.99 -2.50 15.65
CA ASP A 125 -14.19 -1.73 16.58
C ASP A 125 -12.70 -2.12 16.49
N TRP A 126 -11.84 -1.30 17.09
CA TRP A 126 -10.40 -1.54 17.04
C TRP A 126 -9.98 -2.87 17.68
N SER A 127 -10.63 -3.27 18.78
CA SER A 127 -10.30 -4.50 19.50
C SER A 127 -10.53 -5.73 18.62
N THR A 128 -11.69 -5.79 17.97
CA THR A 128 -12.07 -6.86 17.03
C THR A 128 -11.18 -6.81 15.79
N PHE A 129 -10.96 -5.62 15.24
CA PHE A 129 -10.05 -5.42 14.11
C PHE A 129 -8.66 -5.99 14.38
N LEU A 130 -8.10 -5.69 15.55
CA LEU A 130 -6.76 -6.13 15.94
C LEU A 130 -6.70 -7.66 16.10
N GLN A 131 -7.70 -8.27 16.74
CA GLN A 131 -7.77 -9.73 16.85
C GLN A 131 -7.79 -10.40 15.48
N ASP A 132 -8.61 -9.91 14.56
CA ASP A 132 -8.68 -10.41 13.20
C ASP A 132 -7.37 -10.20 12.43
N PHE A 133 -6.73 -9.04 12.58
CA PHE A 133 -5.42 -8.76 11.98
C PHE A 133 -4.37 -9.76 12.45
N MET A 134 -4.29 -10.00 13.75
CA MET A 134 -3.36 -10.98 14.35
C MET A 134 -3.67 -12.41 13.92
N ALA A 135 -4.94 -12.74 13.68
CA ALA A 135 -5.38 -14.04 13.19
C ALA A 135 -5.26 -14.19 11.65
N GLY A 136 -4.78 -13.18 10.93
CA GLY A 136 -4.69 -13.19 9.47
C GLY A 136 -6.04 -13.19 8.74
N LYS A 137 -7.10 -12.71 9.40
CA LYS A 137 -8.48 -12.63 8.89
C LYS A 137 -8.81 -11.27 8.28
N LYS A 138 -7.83 -10.63 7.65
CA LYS A 138 -8.01 -9.37 6.91
C LYS A 138 -7.83 -9.61 5.42
N VAL A 139 -8.28 -8.67 4.58
CA VAL A 139 -8.07 -8.78 3.13
C VAL A 139 -6.56 -8.93 2.88
N PHE A 140 -6.18 -9.87 2.01
CA PHE A 140 -4.79 -10.31 1.75
C PHE A 140 -4.14 -11.17 2.86
N GLY A 141 -4.90 -11.58 3.87
CA GLY A 141 -4.50 -12.60 4.85
C GLY A 141 -3.57 -12.10 5.96
N SER A 142 -2.63 -12.96 6.37
CA SER A 142 -1.70 -12.73 7.47
C SER A 142 -0.57 -11.79 7.07
N TRP A 143 -0.41 -10.69 7.81
CA TRP A 143 0.75 -9.80 7.68
C TRP A 143 2.07 -10.56 7.89
N TYR A 144 2.12 -11.47 8.86
CA TYR A 144 3.31 -12.23 9.21
C TYR A 144 3.74 -13.15 8.06
N ASP A 145 2.80 -13.94 7.54
CA ASP A 145 3.08 -14.87 6.43
C ASP A 145 3.45 -14.10 5.17
N HIS A 146 2.82 -12.96 4.93
CA HIS A 146 3.13 -12.10 3.79
C HIS A 146 4.57 -11.57 3.87
N VAL A 147 4.93 -10.90 4.98
CA VAL A 147 6.26 -10.30 5.15
C VAL A 147 7.36 -11.37 5.13
N ASN A 148 7.19 -12.47 5.85
CA ASN A 148 8.18 -13.54 5.88
C ASN A 148 8.29 -14.28 4.55
N GLY A 149 7.17 -14.58 3.89
CA GLY A 149 7.19 -15.25 2.59
C GLY A 149 7.91 -14.42 1.52
N TRP A 150 7.75 -13.09 1.53
CA TRP A 150 8.51 -12.20 0.65
C TRP A 150 9.99 -12.07 1.06
N TRP A 151 10.30 -12.10 2.35
CA TRP A 151 11.68 -12.13 2.84
C TRP A 151 12.41 -13.42 2.44
N GLU A 152 11.75 -14.58 2.48
CA GLU A 152 12.31 -15.85 2.02
C GLU A 152 12.52 -15.84 0.50
N LYS A 153 11.55 -15.31 -0.27
CA LYS A 153 11.68 -15.16 -1.73
C LYS A 153 12.87 -14.29 -2.12
N LYS A 154 13.13 -13.20 -1.39
CA LYS A 154 14.31 -12.36 -1.58
C LYS A 154 15.61 -13.17 -1.53
N GLN A 155 15.70 -14.20 -0.68
CA GLN A 155 16.92 -15.03 -0.58
C GLN A 155 17.16 -15.90 -1.82
N THR A 156 16.12 -16.17 -2.62
CA THR A 156 16.17 -17.09 -3.75
C THR A 156 16.07 -16.39 -5.11
N HIS A 157 15.65 -15.12 -5.15
CA HIS A 157 15.47 -14.33 -6.36
C HIS A 157 16.50 -13.21 -6.43
N SER A 158 17.34 -13.22 -7.46
CA SER A 158 18.44 -12.23 -7.62
C SER A 158 17.97 -10.82 -7.98
N ASN A 159 16.80 -10.68 -8.62
CA ASN A 159 16.24 -9.39 -9.02
C ASN A 159 15.18 -8.90 -8.02
N PHE A 160 15.63 -8.63 -6.79
CA PHE A 160 14.77 -8.30 -5.67
C PHE A 160 15.34 -7.16 -4.82
N HIS A 161 14.57 -6.09 -4.65
CA HIS A 161 14.87 -5.00 -3.74
C HIS A 161 13.87 -4.98 -2.60
N TYR A 162 14.36 -5.06 -1.36
CA TYR A 162 13.53 -5.10 -0.17
C TYR A 162 13.79 -3.85 0.66
N MET A 163 12.76 -3.04 0.85
CA MET A 163 12.79 -1.76 1.54
C MET A 163 11.97 -1.84 2.83
N PHE A 164 12.31 -0.97 3.79
CA PHE A 164 11.52 -0.75 4.99
C PHE A 164 10.91 0.65 4.94
N TYR A 165 9.64 0.77 5.31
CA TYR A 165 8.94 2.06 5.41
C TYR A 165 9.63 2.97 6.44
N GLU A 166 10.17 2.38 7.50
CA GLU A 166 10.92 3.07 8.54
C GLU A 166 12.17 3.75 7.96
N ASP A 167 12.93 3.06 7.11
CA ASP A 167 14.10 3.61 6.43
C ASP A 167 13.71 4.74 5.45
N LEU A 168 12.57 4.59 4.76
CA LEU A 168 12.01 5.66 3.93
C LEU A 168 11.67 6.90 4.77
N ILE A 169 11.13 6.74 5.96
CA ILE A 169 10.83 7.87 6.86
C ILE A 169 12.11 8.52 7.40
N GLU A 170 13.12 7.71 7.72
CA GLU A 170 14.39 8.21 8.26
C GLU A 170 15.21 8.95 7.19
N ASP A 171 15.35 8.39 5.99
CA ASP A 171 16.17 8.94 4.91
C ASP A 171 15.68 8.47 3.53
N TYR A 172 14.55 9.01 3.08
CA TYR A 172 13.99 8.70 1.75
C TYR A 172 14.95 9.06 0.60
N GLU A 173 15.86 10.01 0.77
CA GLU A 173 16.81 10.40 -0.28
C GLU A 173 17.80 9.28 -0.58
N LYS A 174 18.34 8.67 0.48
CA LYS A 174 19.21 7.50 0.40
C LYS A 174 18.48 6.27 -0.13
N GLU A 175 17.23 6.06 0.28
CA GLU A 175 16.40 4.97 -0.25
C GLU A 175 16.10 5.15 -1.74
N ILE A 176 15.86 6.37 -2.22
CA ILE A 176 15.73 6.67 -3.66
C ILE A 176 17.03 6.33 -4.39
N ASP A 177 18.19 6.65 -3.84
CA ASP A 177 19.49 6.34 -4.47
C ASP A 177 19.76 4.83 -4.54
N ARG A 178 19.40 4.09 -3.48
CA ARG A 178 19.44 2.62 -3.47
C ARG A 178 18.51 2.02 -4.52
N LEU A 179 17.29 2.55 -4.62
CA LEU A 179 16.30 2.13 -5.60
C LEU A 179 16.77 2.41 -7.04
N CYS A 180 17.34 3.58 -7.31
CA CYS A 180 17.94 3.90 -8.62
C CYS A 180 19.05 2.92 -8.97
N SER A 181 19.94 2.61 -8.01
CA SER A 181 21.04 1.66 -8.21
C SER A 181 20.53 0.26 -8.56
N PHE A 182 19.48 -0.20 -7.88
CA PHE A 182 18.84 -1.48 -8.15
C PHE A 182 18.18 -1.52 -9.54
N LEU A 183 17.46 -0.46 -9.89
CA LEU A 183 16.75 -0.35 -11.18
C LEU A 183 17.70 -0.05 -12.36
N GLY A 184 18.99 0.16 -12.11
CA GLY A 184 19.96 0.54 -13.13
C GLY A 184 19.75 1.96 -13.68
N LEU A 185 19.10 2.84 -12.91
CA LEU A 185 18.80 4.21 -13.29
C LEU A 185 19.93 5.16 -12.86
N SER A 186 20.22 6.15 -13.70
CA SER A 186 21.18 7.22 -13.41
C SER A 186 20.56 8.60 -13.67
N PRO A 187 19.52 8.99 -12.88
CA PRO A 187 18.87 10.29 -13.06
C PRO A 187 19.83 11.43 -12.74
N SER A 188 19.65 12.57 -13.42
CA SER A 188 20.42 13.79 -13.19
C SER A 188 20.20 14.34 -11.78
N VAL A 189 21.06 15.27 -11.34
CA VAL A 189 20.91 15.92 -10.03
C VAL A 189 19.56 16.64 -9.96
N GLU A 190 19.19 17.35 -11.03
CA GLU A 190 17.92 18.06 -11.15
C GLU A 190 16.71 17.13 -11.15
N GLU A 191 16.82 15.95 -11.78
CA GLU A 191 15.78 14.93 -11.72
C GLU A 191 15.58 14.40 -10.31
N LYS A 192 16.68 14.07 -9.60
CA LYS A 192 16.62 13.61 -8.22
C LYS A 192 16.02 14.66 -7.30
N GLU A 193 16.42 15.93 -7.43
CA GLU A 193 15.87 17.04 -6.66
C GLU A 193 14.35 17.21 -6.89
N ARG A 194 13.91 17.13 -8.15
CA ARG A 194 12.47 17.18 -8.48
C ARG A 194 11.69 16.01 -7.87
N VAL A 195 12.23 14.79 -7.95
CA VAL A 195 11.61 13.61 -7.34
C VAL A 195 11.50 13.82 -5.83
N ARG A 196 12.61 14.20 -5.17
CA ARG A 196 12.67 14.40 -3.71
C ARG A 196 11.64 15.42 -3.23
N ALA A 197 11.54 16.57 -3.88
CA ALA A 197 10.56 17.60 -3.55
C ALA A 197 9.09 17.13 -3.74
N SER A 198 8.85 16.29 -4.74
CA SER A 198 7.50 15.83 -5.10
C SER A 198 6.98 14.72 -4.19
N VAL A 199 7.87 13.88 -3.66
CA VAL A 199 7.52 12.68 -2.89
C VAL A 199 7.51 12.89 -1.39
N THR A 200 7.61 14.14 -0.91
CA THR A 200 7.38 14.43 0.51
C THR A 200 5.92 14.14 0.87
N PHE A 201 5.67 13.80 2.14
CA PHE A 201 4.30 13.51 2.60
C PHE A 201 3.34 14.68 2.34
N ASP A 202 3.77 15.91 2.61
CA ASP A 202 2.93 17.10 2.43
C ASP A 202 2.64 17.38 0.95
N SER A 203 3.65 17.24 0.08
CA SER A 203 3.47 17.35 -1.38
C SER A 203 2.45 16.32 -1.89
N MET A 204 2.62 15.04 -1.51
CA MET A 204 1.73 13.96 -1.92
C MET A 204 0.31 14.09 -1.33
N LYS A 205 0.18 14.64 -0.12
CA LYS A 205 -1.10 14.90 0.53
C LYS A 205 -1.91 15.98 -0.18
N GLN A 206 -1.25 17.01 -0.70
CA GLN A 206 -1.90 18.09 -1.46
C GLN A 206 -2.19 17.69 -2.91
N ASN A 207 -1.43 16.75 -3.47
CA ASN A 207 -1.63 16.28 -4.84
C ASN A 207 -2.83 15.31 -4.95
N LYS A 208 -3.88 15.74 -5.66
CA LYS A 208 -5.11 14.96 -5.91
C LYS A 208 -4.86 13.64 -6.65
N MET A 209 -3.79 13.54 -7.44
CA MET A 209 -3.45 12.34 -8.20
C MET A 209 -2.75 11.28 -7.35
N THR A 210 -2.28 11.62 -6.15
CA THR A 210 -1.61 10.71 -5.22
C THR A 210 -2.37 10.51 -3.91
N ASN A 211 -3.23 11.44 -3.51
CA ASN A 211 -3.92 11.40 -2.21
C ASN A 211 -5.26 10.63 -2.21
N TYR A 212 -5.66 10.06 -3.35
CA TYR A 212 -6.89 9.28 -3.52
C TYR A 212 -8.21 10.07 -3.26
N SER A 213 -8.17 11.41 -3.24
CA SER A 213 -9.39 12.22 -3.10
C SER A 213 -10.35 12.12 -4.29
N THR A 214 -9.88 11.61 -5.43
CA THR A 214 -10.69 11.36 -6.62
C THR A 214 -11.40 10.01 -6.61
N VAL A 215 -11.11 9.14 -5.63
CA VAL A 215 -11.71 7.80 -5.54
C VAL A 215 -13.01 7.87 -4.75
N PRO A 216 -14.18 7.72 -5.38
CA PRO A 216 -15.45 8.03 -4.72
C PRO A 216 -15.79 7.11 -3.52
N VAL A 217 -15.32 5.86 -3.55
CA VAL A 217 -15.56 4.89 -2.48
C VAL A 217 -14.74 5.18 -1.20
N MET A 218 -13.77 6.11 -1.29
CA MET A 218 -12.91 6.51 -0.18
C MET A 218 -13.42 7.81 0.45
N ASN A 219 -14.10 7.70 1.59
CA ASN A 219 -14.59 8.84 2.35
C ASN A 219 -13.46 9.49 3.18
N GLN A 220 -12.85 10.53 2.61
CA GLN A 220 -11.74 11.27 3.21
C GLN A 220 -12.11 12.01 4.52
N GLU A 221 -13.40 12.24 4.78
CA GLU A 221 -13.88 12.88 6.03
C GLU A 221 -13.82 11.93 7.22
N VAL A 222 -14.04 10.62 7.00
CA VAL A 222 -13.91 9.58 8.04
C VAL A 222 -12.46 9.40 8.45
N SER A 223 -11.58 9.29 7.45
CA SER A 223 -10.13 9.32 7.66
C SER A 223 -9.45 9.67 6.33
N PRO A 224 -8.55 10.67 6.28
CA PRO A 224 -7.83 10.96 5.06
C PRO A 224 -6.86 9.82 4.71
N PHE A 225 -6.76 9.48 3.42
CA PHE A 225 -5.85 8.43 2.94
C PHE A 225 -4.39 8.77 3.30
N MET A 226 -3.98 10.02 3.03
CA MET A 226 -2.72 10.59 3.49
C MET A 226 -2.88 11.08 4.93
N ARG A 227 -2.88 10.12 5.88
CA ARG A 227 -3.29 10.34 7.26
C ARG A 227 -2.25 11.06 8.13
N LYS A 228 -1.10 10.42 8.37
CA LYS A 228 -0.04 10.94 9.25
C LYS A 228 1.36 10.86 8.64
N GLY A 229 1.67 9.82 7.86
CA GLY A 229 2.96 9.72 7.18
C GLY A 229 4.17 9.55 8.11
N THR A 230 4.00 8.94 9.28
CA THR A 230 5.08 8.76 10.27
C THR A 230 5.14 7.34 10.82
N THR A 231 6.20 7.04 11.56
CA THR A 231 6.35 5.83 12.40
C THR A 231 5.90 6.10 13.84
N SER A 232 5.74 5.04 14.64
CA SER A 232 5.36 5.10 16.07
C SER A 232 3.98 5.71 16.37
N CYS A 233 3.12 5.86 15.37
CA CYS A 233 1.75 6.32 15.53
C CYS A 233 0.92 5.38 16.41
N TRP A 234 1.26 4.10 16.42
CA TRP A 234 0.58 3.08 17.20
C TRP A 234 0.59 3.39 18.70
N ALA A 235 1.71 3.88 19.24
CA ALA A 235 1.84 4.16 20.66
C ALA A 235 0.84 5.23 21.10
N THR A 236 0.77 6.35 20.37
CA THR A 236 -0.20 7.42 20.64
C THR A 236 -1.65 6.93 20.50
N PHE A 237 -1.94 6.13 19.48
CA PHE A 237 -3.29 5.62 19.24
C PHE A 237 -3.75 4.67 20.35
N VAL A 238 -2.91 3.71 20.72
CA VAL A 238 -3.22 2.75 21.79
C VAL A 238 -3.37 3.47 23.13
N SER A 239 -2.50 4.43 23.46
CA SER A 239 -2.66 5.23 24.68
C SER A 239 -4.00 5.99 24.70
N GLN A 240 -4.41 6.60 23.58
CA GLN A 240 -5.70 7.29 23.50
C GLN A 240 -6.89 6.33 23.62
N TYR A 241 -6.81 5.15 23.00
CA TYR A 241 -7.84 4.13 23.06
C TYR A 241 -7.99 3.50 24.46
N LEU A 242 -6.87 3.27 25.16
CA LEU A 242 -6.86 2.76 26.53
C LEU A 242 -7.52 3.74 27.51
N LEU A 243 -7.36 5.05 27.28
CA LEU A 243 -8.02 6.09 28.08
C LEU A 243 -9.55 6.09 27.91
N THR A 244 -10.11 5.48 26.86
CA THR A 244 -11.57 5.38 26.65
C THR A 244 -12.21 4.14 27.29
N GLY A 245 -11.47 3.36 28.09
CA GLY A 245 -12.05 2.36 29.01
C GLY A 245 -12.41 1.00 28.40
N LEU A 246 -11.90 0.67 27.20
CA LEU A 246 -12.13 -0.64 26.56
C LEU A 246 -10.98 -1.60 26.92
N THR A 247 -11.31 -2.76 27.49
CA THR A 247 -10.36 -3.80 27.92
C THR A 247 -9.49 -4.27 26.75
N CYS A 248 -8.18 -4.21 26.94
CA CYS A 248 -7.18 -4.43 25.90
C CYS A 248 -6.92 -5.93 25.65
N VAL A 249 -6.85 -6.33 24.38
CA VAL A 249 -5.95 -7.42 23.98
C VAL A 249 -4.55 -6.79 23.92
N PRO A 250 -3.54 -7.31 24.63
CA PRO A 250 -2.19 -6.79 24.52
C PRO A 250 -1.68 -6.99 23.09
N PHE A 251 -1.18 -5.92 22.48
CA PHE A 251 -0.34 -6.03 21.29
C PHE A 251 0.87 -6.90 21.66
N PRO A 252 1.17 -7.97 20.93
CA PRO A 252 2.37 -8.75 21.19
C PRO A 252 3.60 -7.83 21.14
N THR A 253 4.50 -8.02 22.10
CA THR A 253 5.80 -7.33 22.12
C THR A 253 6.66 -7.70 20.92
N GLU A 254 6.39 -8.84 20.28
CA GLU A 254 7.16 -9.44 19.18
C GLU A 254 6.31 -9.65 17.91
N LEU A 255 5.82 -8.55 17.33
CA LEU A 255 5.41 -8.50 15.91
C LEU A 255 6.28 -7.49 15.17
#